data_AF-A0A433PX77-F1
#
_entry.id   AF-A0A433PX77-F1
#
_cell.length_a   1.000
_cell.length_b   1.000
_cell.length_c   1.000
_cell.angle_alpha   90.00
_cell.angle_beta   90.00
_cell.angle_gamma   90.00
#
_symmetry.space_group_name_H-M   'P 1'
#
loop_
_entity.id
_entity.type
_entity.pdbx_description
1 polymer ?
#
loop_
_entity_poly.entity_id
_entity_poly.type
_entity_poly.pdbx_seq_one_letter_code
_entity_poly.pdbx_strand_id
1 'polypeptide(L)'
;MAYRKASLAFRAPCISMYPVRSFHATSTLRIFSKDFLVPKTSTPQLLQSYLAGVSTALPPELLSLQEETISTFSDAHKMTSPVQGRLLYHLVRMTRPRLVLELGCFTGFGAISMALGLGPDPQQRDRKKLVTCEIDERAAEIARRWVTKCGVEDAVEIRMGSGLDT
;
A
#
# COMPACT_ATOMS: atom_id res chain seq x y z
N MET A 1 -54.06 -4.07 26.82
CA MET A 1 -52.81 -3.28 26.92
C MET A 1 -52.12 -3.36 25.55
N ALA A 2 -52.43 -2.42 24.65
CA ALA A 2 -52.10 -2.46 23.24
C ALA A 2 -51.09 -1.37 22.89
N TYR A 3 -49.90 -1.75 22.42
CA TYR A 3 -48.83 -0.83 22.03
C TYR A 3 -49.01 -0.45 20.54
N ARG A 4 -49.35 0.82 20.26
CA ARG A 4 -49.34 1.41 18.92
C ARG A 4 -47.89 1.63 18.47
N LYS A 5 -47.49 1.04 17.33
CA LYS A 5 -46.26 1.40 16.61
C LYS A 5 -46.44 2.77 15.95
N ALA A 6 -45.66 3.76 16.38
CA ALA A 6 -45.49 5.00 15.63
C ALA A 6 -44.54 4.75 14.45
N SER A 7 -45.02 5.01 13.24
CA SER A 7 -44.24 4.96 12.00
C SER A 7 -43.51 6.30 11.87
N LEU A 8 -42.18 6.29 11.97
CA LEU A 8 -41.34 7.47 11.76
C LEU A 8 -40.72 7.37 10.35
N ALA A 9 -41.35 8.03 9.39
CA ALA A 9 -40.80 8.20 8.05
C ALA A 9 -39.67 9.23 8.09
N PHE A 10 -38.43 8.78 7.92
CA PHE A 10 -37.26 9.66 7.81
C PHE A 10 -37.21 10.21 6.37
N ARG A 11 -37.73 11.43 6.18
CA ARG A 11 -37.53 12.22 4.95
C ARG A 11 -36.11 12.79 4.96
N ALA A 12 -35.28 12.39 3.99
CA ALA A 12 -34.00 13.03 3.73
C ALA A 12 -34.21 14.47 3.22
N PRO A 13 -33.48 15.48 3.71
CA PRO A 13 -33.52 16.81 3.13
C PRO A 13 -32.79 16.83 1.79
N CYS A 14 -33.52 17.30 0.77
CA CYS A 14 -33.02 17.63 -0.57
C CYS A 14 -32.01 18.78 -0.43
N ILE A 15 -30.72 18.51 -0.71
CA ILE A 15 -29.71 19.56 -0.79
C ILE A 15 -29.80 20.16 -2.19
N SER A 16 -30.23 21.42 -2.19
CA SER A 16 -30.36 22.31 -3.35
C SER A 16 -29.11 22.35 -4.22
N MET A 17 -29.34 22.29 -5.53
CA MET A 17 -28.40 22.69 -6.58
C MET A 17 -27.80 24.06 -6.27
N TYR A 18 -26.47 24.15 -6.28
CA TYR A 18 -25.75 25.42 -6.45
C TYR A 18 -25.38 25.57 -7.94
N PRO A 19 -25.42 26.79 -8.52
CA PRO A 19 -25.15 26.99 -9.93
C PRO A 19 -23.68 26.71 -10.26
N VAL A 20 -23.46 25.90 -11.29
CA VAL A 20 -22.15 25.66 -11.89
C VAL A 20 -21.68 26.95 -12.56
N ARG A 21 -20.70 27.63 -11.96
CA ARG A 21 -20.00 28.73 -12.63
C ARG A 21 -19.10 28.15 -13.71
N SER A 22 -19.43 28.45 -14.96
CA SER A 22 -18.61 28.17 -16.14
C SER A 22 -17.26 28.87 -15.99
N PHE A 23 -16.19 28.11 -15.77
CA PHE A 23 -14.82 28.63 -15.84
C PHE A 23 -14.39 28.64 -17.31
N HIS A 24 -14.23 29.85 -17.86
CA HIS A 24 -13.52 30.07 -19.11
C HIS A 24 -12.05 29.70 -18.92
N ALA A 25 -11.54 28.86 -19.83
CA ALA A 25 -10.13 28.51 -19.89
C ALA A 25 -9.33 29.74 -20.36
N THR A 26 -8.57 30.35 -19.45
CA THR A 26 -7.44 31.20 -19.81
C THR A 26 -6.18 30.59 -19.22
N SER A 27 -5.42 29.99 -20.14
CA SER A 27 -4.00 29.68 -20.08
C SER A 27 -3.19 30.55 -19.11
N THR A 28 -2.53 29.94 -18.14
CA THR A 28 -1.06 29.89 -18.02
C THR A 28 -0.71 28.88 -16.93
N LEU A 29 -0.63 27.60 -17.33
CA LEU A 29 -0.03 26.55 -16.52
C LEU A 29 1.48 26.83 -16.50
N ARG A 30 1.99 27.52 -15.46
CA ARG A 30 3.40 27.40 -15.10
C ARG A 30 3.58 26.03 -14.46
N ILE A 31 3.75 25.03 -15.32
CA ILE A 31 4.21 23.70 -14.96
C ILE A 31 5.52 23.91 -14.20
N PHE A 32 5.56 23.40 -12.98
CA PHE A 32 6.76 23.34 -12.13
C PHE A 32 7.96 22.91 -12.98
N SER A 33 9.03 23.70 -12.91
CA SER A 33 10.30 23.40 -13.59
C SER A 33 10.77 21.98 -13.23
N LYS A 34 11.40 21.32 -14.20
CA LYS A 34 12.16 20.06 -14.06
C LYS A 34 13.24 20.11 -12.97
N ASP A 35 13.49 21.28 -12.37
CA ASP A 35 14.56 21.50 -11.39
C ASP A 35 14.13 21.29 -9.93
N PHE A 36 12.87 20.91 -9.63
CA PHE A 36 12.55 20.33 -8.32
C PHE A 36 13.03 18.87 -8.25
N LEU A 37 14.29 18.66 -8.64
CA LEU A 37 15.02 17.43 -8.40
C LEU A 37 15.40 17.46 -6.93
N VAL A 38 14.65 16.72 -6.11
CA VAL A 38 15.16 16.22 -4.83
C VAL A 38 16.56 15.66 -5.15
N PRO A 39 17.63 16.18 -4.51
CA PRO A 39 18.97 15.67 -4.79
C PRO A 39 18.97 14.15 -4.62
N LYS A 40 19.71 13.41 -5.45
CA LYS A 40 19.99 11.98 -5.25
C LYS A 40 20.88 11.75 -4.02
N THR A 41 20.76 12.55 -2.98
CA THR A 41 21.44 12.38 -1.71
C THR A 41 20.67 11.36 -0.90
N SER A 42 21.39 10.43 -0.29
CA SER A 42 20.85 9.57 0.77
C SER A 42 20.17 10.45 1.82
N THR A 43 18.87 10.25 2.04
CA THR A 43 18.14 10.90 3.12
C THR A 43 18.94 10.76 4.43
N PRO A 44 19.23 11.84 5.16
CA PRO A 44 20.01 11.75 6.39
C PRO A 44 19.38 10.73 7.35
N GLN A 45 20.21 9.91 8.01
CA GLN A 45 19.76 8.88 8.95
C GLN A 45 18.88 9.48 10.05
N LEU A 46 19.20 10.70 10.51
CA LEU A 46 18.39 11.43 11.48
C LEU A 46 16.96 11.67 10.99
N LEU A 47 16.78 12.01 9.71
CA LEU A 47 15.46 12.23 9.12
C LEU A 47 14.68 10.91 8.99
N GLN A 48 15.34 9.82 8.60
CA GLN A 48 14.72 8.49 8.56
C GLN A 48 14.26 8.03 9.95
N SER A 49 15.11 8.19 10.97
CA SER A 49 14.78 7.87 12.35
C SER A 49 13.65 8.75 12.91
N TYR A 50 13.68 10.05 12.59
CA TYR A 50 12.59 10.96 12.97
C TYR A 50 11.27 10.52 12.35
N LEU A 51 11.23 10.31 11.03
CA LEU A 51 10.01 9.90 10.31
C LEU A 51 9.49 8.57 10.83
N ALA A 52 10.36 7.58 11.05
CA ALA A 52 9.95 6.29 11.63
C ALA A 52 9.40 6.45 13.06
N GLY A 53 10.04 7.28 13.88
CA GLY A 53 9.65 7.50 15.28
C GLY A 53 8.34 8.28 15.47
N VAL A 54 7.96 9.11 14.49
CA VAL A 54 6.67 9.85 14.52
C VAL A 54 5.58 9.20 13.65
N SER A 55 5.90 8.12 12.94
CA SER A 55 4.95 7.35 12.13
C SER A 55 4.31 6.23 12.94
N THR A 56 3.22 5.65 12.40
CA THR A 56 2.62 4.45 12.98
C THR A 56 3.60 3.28 12.92
N ALA A 57 3.75 2.59 14.05
CA ALA A 57 4.65 1.43 14.16
C ALA A 57 4.30 0.32 13.14
N LEU A 58 5.35 -0.35 12.67
CA LEU A 58 5.25 -1.55 11.85
C LEU A 58 5.09 -2.80 12.73
N PRO A 59 4.48 -3.87 12.20
CA PRO A 59 4.58 -5.20 12.79
C PRO A 59 6.05 -5.60 13.00
N PRO A 60 6.39 -6.25 14.13
CA PRO A 60 7.75 -6.71 14.40
C PRO A 60 8.34 -7.60 13.29
N GLU A 61 7.51 -8.40 12.62
CA GLU A 61 7.90 -9.29 11.53
C GLU A 61 8.48 -8.50 10.34
N LEU A 62 7.93 -7.33 10.03
CA LEU A 62 8.47 -6.48 8.96
C LEU A 62 9.81 -5.85 9.35
N LEU A 63 10.03 -5.55 10.63
CA LEU A 63 11.33 -5.08 11.12
C LEU A 63 12.39 -6.18 10.98
N SER A 64 12.07 -7.41 11.37
CA SER A 64 12.97 -8.54 11.21
C SER A 64 13.23 -8.89 9.74
N LEU A 65 12.23 -8.78 8.86
CA LEU A 65 12.44 -8.90 7.41
C LEU A 65 13.39 -7.83 6.87
N GLN A 66 13.27 -6.59 7.35
CA GLN A 66 14.19 -5.51 6.98
C GLN A 66 15.62 -5.84 7.39
N GLU A 67 15.83 -6.31 8.63
CA GLU A 67 17.15 -6.70 9.14
C GLU A 67 17.76 -7.86 8.32
N GLU A 68 16.97 -8.89 8.01
CA GLU A 68 17.41 -9.99 7.16
C GLU A 68 17.75 -9.51 5.75
N THR A 69 16.95 -8.62 5.18
CA THR A 69 17.21 -8.06 3.84
C THR A 69 18.53 -7.26 3.81
N ILE A 70 18.75 -6.39 4.80
CA ILE A 70 19.96 -5.56 4.91
C ILE A 70 21.21 -6.42 5.12
N SER A 71 21.12 -7.49 5.91
CA SER A 71 22.26 -8.39 6.15
C SER A 71 22.55 -9.34 4.99
N THR A 72 21.54 -9.66 4.18
CA THR A 72 21.65 -10.68 3.12
C THR A 72 22.08 -10.12 1.76
N PHE A 73 21.67 -8.88 1.45
CA PHE A 73 21.82 -8.28 0.13
C PHE A 73 22.63 -6.98 0.18
N SER A 74 23.71 -6.90 -0.61
CA SER A 74 24.51 -5.67 -0.75
C SER A 74 23.72 -4.50 -1.36
N ASP A 75 22.65 -4.81 -2.08
CA ASP A 75 21.74 -3.90 -2.76
C ASP A 75 20.38 -3.79 -2.06
N ALA A 76 20.34 -3.98 -0.73
CA ALA A 76 19.14 -3.86 0.10
C ALA A 76 18.39 -2.52 -0.03
N HIS A 77 19.01 -1.48 -0.59
CA HIS A 77 18.34 -0.21 -0.91
C HIS A 77 17.19 -0.34 -1.93
N LYS A 78 17.09 -1.48 -2.63
CA LYS A 78 15.92 -1.83 -3.46
C LYS A 78 14.65 -2.06 -2.65
N MET A 79 14.79 -2.43 -1.38
CA MET A 79 13.66 -2.70 -0.50
C MET A 79 12.85 -1.42 -0.22
N THR A 80 11.53 -1.55 -0.23
CA THR A 80 10.60 -0.53 0.24
C THR A 80 10.96 -0.08 1.66
N SER A 81 10.99 1.23 1.90
CA SER A 81 11.31 1.73 3.24
C SER A 81 10.17 1.48 4.24
N PRO A 82 10.45 1.41 5.55
CA PRO A 82 9.43 1.30 6.61
C PRO A 82 8.24 2.26 6.45
N VAL A 83 8.54 3.55 6.20
CA VAL A 83 7.53 4.59 6.05
C VAL A 83 6.72 4.38 4.76
N GLN A 84 7.36 3.98 3.66
CA GLN A 84 6.69 3.66 2.40
C GLN A 84 5.78 2.43 2.54
N GLY A 85 6.23 1.38 3.22
CA GLY A 85 5.40 0.20 3.49
C GLY A 85 4.14 0.55 4.27
N ARG A 86 4.25 1.45 5.26
CA ARG A 86 3.08 1.95 5.99
C ARG A 86 2.11 2.72 5.11
N LEU A 87 2.63 3.57 4.22
CA LEU A 87 1.80 4.26 3.22
C LEU A 87 1.07 3.25 2.33
N LEU A 88 1.75 2.24 1.81
CA LEU A 88 1.16 1.20 0.96
C LEU A 88 0.06 0.42 1.70
N TYR A 89 0.31 0.03 2.95
CA TYR A 89 -0.69 -0.60 3.82
C TYR A 89 -1.97 0.27 3.91
N HIS A 90 -1.81 1.55 4.22
CA HIS A 90 -2.95 2.46 4.34
C HIS A 90 -3.66 2.69 3.00
N LEU A 91 -2.92 2.81 1.90
CA LEU A 91 -3.49 2.96 0.56
C LEU A 91 -4.40 1.78 0.22
N VAL A 92 -3.94 0.55 0.46
CA VAL A 92 -4.74 -0.66 0.25
C VAL A 92 -5.95 -0.70 1.18
N ARG A 93 -5.79 -0.37 2.48
CA ARG A 93 -6.94 -0.34 3.42
C ARG A 93 -8.00 0.68 3.04
N MET A 94 -7.61 1.85 2.54
CA MET A 94 -8.53 2.91 2.17
C MET A 94 -9.26 2.60 0.87
N THR A 95 -8.53 2.11 -0.13
CA THR A 95 -9.07 1.85 -1.48
C THR A 95 -9.80 0.51 -1.60
N ARG A 96 -9.55 -0.43 -0.69
CA ARG A 96 -10.17 -1.76 -0.65
C ARG A 96 -10.12 -2.50 -2.01
N PRO A 97 -8.94 -2.65 -2.61
CA PRO A 97 -8.84 -3.32 -3.90
C PRO A 97 -9.18 -4.81 -3.76
N ARG A 98 -9.71 -5.40 -4.83
CA ARG A 98 -9.88 -6.86 -4.96
C ARG A 98 -8.59 -7.56 -5.35
N LEU A 99 -7.83 -6.90 -6.21
CA LEU A 99 -6.59 -7.41 -6.80
C LEU A 99 -5.54 -6.31 -6.77
N VAL A 100 -4.34 -6.65 -6.33
CA VAL A 100 -3.14 -5.82 -6.42
C VAL A 100 -2.14 -6.53 -7.32
N LEU A 101 -1.57 -5.81 -8.28
CA LEU A 101 -0.43 -6.26 -9.07
C LEU A 101 0.80 -5.46 -8.65
N GLU A 102 1.86 -6.16 -8.28
CA GLU A 102 3.17 -5.60 -7.97
C GLU A 102 4.20 -6.13 -8.98
N LEU A 103 5.07 -5.24 -9.48
CA LEU A 103 6.16 -5.59 -10.38
C LEU A 103 7.48 -5.36 -9.63
N GLY A 104 8.16 -6.44 -9.27
CA GLY A 104 9.34 -6.44 -8.40
C GLY A 104 8.97 -6.67 -6.94
N CYS A 105 9.05 -7.93 -6.50
CA CYS A 105 8.77 -8.33 -5.11
C CYS A 105 9.98 -8.09 -4.19
N PHE A 106 11.17 -8.30 -4.73
CA PHE A 106 12.41 -8.47 -4.00
C PHE A 106 12.24 -9.42 -2.81
N THR A 107 12.58 -9.01 -1.59
CA THR A 107 12.38 -9.82 -0.37
C THR A 107 10.96 -9.76 0.20
N GLY A 108 10.03 -9.07 -0.46
CA GLY A 108 8.60 -9.10 -0.13
C GLY A 108 8.10 -8.02 0.82
N PHE A 109 8.92 -7.05 1.24
CA PHE A 109 8.48 -6.01 2.21
C PHE A 109 7.26 -5.21 1.70
N GLY A 110 7.28 -4.80 0.43
CA GLY A 110 6.17 -4.10 -0.23
C GLY A 110 4.92 -4.97 -0.33
N ALA A 111 5.06 -6.15 -0.93
CA ALA A 111 4.03 -7.17 -1.04
C ALA A 111 3.31 -7.45 0.29
N ILE A 112 4.08 -7.75 1.35
CA ILE A 112 3.54 -8.07 2.68
C ILE A 112 2.82 -6.85 3.27
N SER A 113 3.40 -5.66 3.16
CA SER A 113 2.77 -4.42 3.64
C SER A 113 1.40 -4.19 3.00
N MET A 114 1.30 -4.38 1.68
CA MET A 114 0.03 -4.28 0.94
C MET A 114 -0.93 -5.42 1.30
N ALA A 115 -0.45 -6.66 1.44
CA ALA A 115 -1.27 -7.81 1.77
C ALA A 115 -1.92 -7.71 3.16
N LEU A 116 -1.18 -7.24 4.17
CA LEU A 116 -1.72 -6.88 5.48
C LEU A 116 -2.82 -5.82 5.36
N GLY A 117 -2.69 -4.92 4.37
CA GLY A 117 -3.67 -3.91 4.05
C GLY A 117 -4.91 -4.44 3.32
N LEU A 118 -4.90 -5.65 2.74
CA LEU A 118 -6.11 -6.20 2.13
C LEU A 118 -7.13 -6.53 3.22
N GLY A 119 -6.70 -7.29 4.23
CA GLY A 119 -7.47 -7.70 5.40
C GLY A 119 -8.86 -8.27 5.10
N PRO A 120 -9.61 -8.70 6.13
CA PRO A 120 -11.01 -9.05 5.95
C PRO A 120 -11.82 -7.80 5.58
N ASP A 121 -12.83 -7.98 4.72
CA ASP A 121 -13.85 -6.98 4.43
C ASP A 121 -15.22 -7.66 4.44
N PRO A 122 -16.08 -7.36 5.44
CA PRO A 122 -17.39 -7.98 5.58
C PRO A 122 -18.32 -7.77 4.37
N GLN A 123 -18.08 -6.74 3.57
CA GLN A 123 -18.91 -6.40 2.41
C GLN A 123 -18.42 -7.08 1.13
N GLN A 124 -17.25 -7.71 1.18
CA GLN A 124 -16.59 -8.28 0.01
C GLN A 124 -16.71 -9.81 0.04
N ARG A 125 -17.44 -10.37 -0.94
CA ARG A 125 -17.64 -11.82 -1.05
C ARG A 125 -16.45 -12.54 -1.68
N ASP A 126 -15.70 -11.85 -2.55
CA ASP A 126 -14.58 -12.43 -3.27
C ASP A 126 -13.29 -12.40 -2.43
N ARG A 127 -12.45 -13.44 -2.58
CA ARG A 127 -11.10 -13.47 -1.98
C ARG A 127 -10.25 -12.36 -2.58
N LYS A 128 -9.63 -11.55 -1.72
CA LYS A 128 -8.68 -10.52 -2.12
C LYS A 128 -7.32 -11.14 -2.40
N LYS A 129 -6.60 -10.61 -3.39
CA LYS A 129 -5.32 -11.16 -3.81
C LYS A 129 -4.31 -10.08 -4.17
N LEU A 130 -3.05 -10.37 -3.90
CA LEU A 130 -1.89 -9.64 -4.37
C LEU A 130 -1.06 -10.61 -5.22
N VAL A 131 -0.80 -10.23 -6.46
CA VAL A 131 0.10 -10.95 -7.37
C VAL A 131 1.34 -10.10 -7.53
N THR A 132 2.51 -10.70 -7.33
CA THR A 132 3.80 -10.03 -7.49
C THR A 132 4.74 -10.84 -8.36
N CYS A 133 5.54 -10.16 -9.17
CA CYS A 133 6.51 -10.78 -10.06
C CYS A 133 7.93 -10.55 -9.55
N GLU A 134 8.76 -11.60 -9.57
CA GLU A 134 10.18 -11.51 -9.20
C GLU A 134 11.05 -12.36 -10.12
N ILE A 135 12.23 -11.86 -10.45
CA ILE A 135 13.18 -12.55 -11.33
C ILE A 135 14.32 -13.21 -10.54
N ASP A 136 14.68 -12.67 -9.38
CA ASP A 136 15.72 -13.22 -8.51
C ASP A 136 15.15 -14.29 -7.57
N GLU A 137 15.49 -15.57 -7.82
CA GLU A 137 15.03 -16.71 -7.03
C GLU A 137 15.46 -16.60 -5.55
N ARG A 138 16.64 -16.06 -5.26
CA ARG A 138 17.13 -15.91 -3.88
C ARG A 138 16.30 -14.90 -3.10
N ALA A 139 15.91 -13.81 -3.76
CA ALA A 139 15.01 -12.83 -3.16
C ALA A 139 13.59 -13.40 -2.99
N ALA A 140 13.09 -14.11 -4.01
CA ALA A 140 11.77 -14.75 -3.97
C ALA A 140 11.66 -15.83 -2.89
N GLU A 141 12.72 -16.60 -2.62
CA GLU A 141 12.75 -17.56 -1.52
C GLU A 141 12.56 -16.88 -0.16
N ILE A 142 13.25 -15.76 0.06
CA ILE A 142 13.09 -14.94 1.27
C ILE A 142 11.66 -14.40 1.36
N ALA A 143 11.14 -13.85 0.25
CA ALA A 143 9.78 -13.34 0.19
C ALA A 143 8.73 -14.42 0.54
N ARG A 144 8.83 -15.63 -0.02
CA ARG A 144 7.91 -16.74 0.29
C ARG A 144 7.94 -17.10 1.77
N ARG A 145 9.12 -17.22 2.38
CA ARG A 145 9.25 -17.53 3.81
C ARG A 145 8.60 -16.45 4.68
N TRP A 146 8.82 -15.18 4.36
CA TRP A 146 8.26 -14.07 5.13
C TRP A 146 6.77 -13.85 4.91
N VAL A 147 6.27 -14.11 3.71
CA VAL A 147 4.83 -14.14 3.42
C VAL A 147 4.11 -15.12 4.35
N THR A 148 4.65 -16.33 4.52
CA THR A 148 4.12 -17.32 5.47
C THR A 148 4.29 -16.89 6.92
N LYS A 149 5.48 -16.39 7.32
CA LYS A 149 5.72 -15.92 8.69
C LYS A 149 4.77 -14.78 9.11
N CYS A 150 4.40 -13.92 8.16
CA CYS A 150 3.48 -12.80 8.39
C CYS A 150 2.00 -13.20 8.28
N GLY A 151 1.68 -14.47 7.98
CA GLY A 151 0.31 -14.97 7.89
C GLY A 151 -0.49 -14.42 6.70
N VAL A 152 0.18 -14.10 5.60
CA VAL A 152 -0.45 -13.51 4.40
C VAL A 152 -0.29 -14.39 3.16
N GLU A 153 0.11 -15.66 3.33
CA GLU A 153 0.28 -16.64 2.26
C GLU A 153 -1.00 -16.88 1.44
N ASP A 154 -2.16 -16.74 2.07
CA ASP A 154 -3.42 -16.86 1.37
C ASP A 154 -3.76 -15.65 0.49
N ALA A 155 -3.15 -14.50 0.75
CA ALA A 155 -3.39 -13.28 0.00
C ALA A 155 -2.34 -13.05 -1.09
N VAL A 156 -1.13 -13.60 -0.95
CA VAL A 156 0.01 -13.28 -1.82
C VAL A 156 0.37 -14.45 -2.74
N GLU A 157 0.41 -14.18 -4.05
CA GLU A 157 0.95 -15.06 -5.07
C GLU A 157 2.23 -14.44 -5.65
N ILE A 158 3.36 -15.14 -5.46
CA ILE A 158 4.65 -14.75 -6.04
C ILE A 158 4.86 -15.56 -7.32
N ARG A 159 4.98 -14.88 -8.47
CA ARG A 159 5.28 -15.48 -9.75
C ARG A 159 6.72 -15.21 -10.14
N MET A 160 7.44 -16.26 -10.54
CA MET A 160 8.80 -16.13 -11.04
C MET A 160 8.78 -15.74 -12.52
N GLY A 161 9.57 -14.74 -12.88
CA GLY A 161 9.76 -14.32 -14.27
C GLY A 161 9.85 -12.80 -14.44
N SER A 162 10.10 -12.41 -15.69
CA SER A 162 9.98 -11.02 -16.12
C SER A 162 8.53 -10.56 -16.02
N GLY A 163 8.30 -9.34 -15.55
CA GLY A 163 6.95 -8.76 -15.48
C GLY A 163 6.26 -8.57 -16.84
N LEU A 164 6.98 -8.72 -17.95
CA LEU A 164 6.38 -8.74 -19.29
C LEU A 164 5.80 -10.11 -19.68
N ASP A 165 6.39 -11.19 -19.15
CA ASP A 165 6.12 -12.56 -19.58
C ASP A 165 5.25 -13.34 -18.56
N THR A 166 4.84 -12.69 -17.48
CA THR A 166 4.26 -13.29 -16.25
C THR A 166 2.93 -12.64 -15.86
#